data_AF-A0A1Q2ZVK7-F1
#
_entry.id   AF-A0A1Q2ZVK7-F1
#
_cell.length_a   1.000
_cell.length_b   1.000
_cell.length_c   1.000
_cell.angle_alpha   90.00
_cell.angle_beta   90.00
_cell.angle_gamma   90.00
#
_symmetry.space_group_name_H-M   'P 1'
#
loop_
_entity.id
_entity.type
_entity.pdbx_description
1 polymer ?
#
loop_
_entity_poly.entity_id
_entity_poly.type
_entity_poly.pdbx_seq_one_letter_code
_entity_poly.pdbx_strand_id
1 'polypeptide(L)'
;MVGMASAEAANPRKDVPAAAKQVFWRITLFYVICLFLVGLLVPYSDKRLIGSSSVDAAASPFVIAIKNQGISGLPTVINVVILIAVLSVGNSDIYAASRSLSALADQGFLPKCFAYIDRMGRPLVSIIFCSIFALIAFIAESDKEGDVFNWLLALSGLAALFTWAGICLCHIRFRRALSAQGRSTDELSFKSPLGVYGSMWGFFICVIELISEFYVALFPIGSPPSAESFFESYLSFPIILSMYLGHKIWKRNWKIFIKPEDMDIDTGRREVDLELLKQEIADEKEAFRMKPWWYRTFKIFC
;
A
#
# COMPACT_ATOMS: atom_id res chain seq x y z
N MET A 1 -4.18 3.98 -1.32
CA MET A 1 -4.91 5.24 -0.99
C MET A 1 -4.99 6.23 -2.14
N VAL A 2 -3.88 6.60 -2.79
CA VAL A 2 -3.93 7.58 -3.91
C VAL A 2 -4.92 7.16 -5.01
N GLY A 3 -4.98 5.87 -5.38
CA GLY A 3 -5.94 5.36 -6.36
C GLY A 3 -7.40 5.26 -5.86
N MET A 4 -7.65 5.33 -4.55
CA MET A 4 -9.02 5.46 -4.03
C MET A 4 -9.42 6.93 -4.00
N ALA A 5 -8.52 7.80 -3.52
CA ALA A 5 -8.72 9.24 -3.52
C ALA A 5 -8.84 9.82 -4.94
N SER A 6 -8.32 9.14 -5.98
CA SER A 6 -8.49 9.57 -7.37
C SER A 6 -9.95 9.56 -7.83
N ALA A 7 -10.79 8.69 -7.25
CA ALA A 7 -12.22 8.69 -7.56
C ALA A 7 -12.93 9.93 -6.99
N GLU A 8 -12.40 10.51 -5.91
CA GLU A 8 -12.91 11.71 -5.23
C GLU A 8 -12.19 13.01 -5.69
N ALA A 9 -11.14 12.91 -6.52
CA ALA A 9 -10.36 14.05 -6.99
C ALA A 9 -11.06 14.84 -8.09
N ALA A 10 -10.92 16.17 -8.06
CA ALA A 10 -11.50 17.06 -9.08
C ALA A 10 -10.83 16.83 -10.45
N ASN A 11 -9.50 16.78 -10.50
CA ASN A 11 -8.74 16.50 -11.71
C ASN A 11 -7.75 15.34 -11.52
N PRO A 12 -8.22 14.08 -11.49
CA PRO A 12 -7.37 12.92 -11.23
C PRO A 12 -6.26 12.74 -12.27
N ARG A 13 -6.44 13.25 -13.50
CA ARG A 13 -5.42 13.22 -14.56
C ARG A 13 -4.14 13.96 -14.16
N LYS A 14 -4.28 15.09 -13.45
CA LYS A 14 -3.15 15.94 -13.04
C LYS A 14 -2.72 15.67 -11.61
N ASP A 15 -3.69 15.54 -10.71
CA ASP A 15 -3.45 15.51 -9.28
C ASP A 15 -2.83 14.18 -8.85
N VAL A 16 -3.25 13.06 -9.43
CA VAL A 16 -2.77 11.72 -9.05
C VAL A 16 -1.30 11.51 -9.42
N PRO A 17 -0.85 11.79 -10.66
CA PRO A 17 0.56 11.62 -11.01
C PRO A 17 1.46 12.60 -10.26
N ALA A 18 1.01 13.83 -10.02
CA ALA A 18 1.76 14.83 -9.25
C ALA A 18 1.92 14.37 -7.79
N ALA A 19 0.82 13.97 -7.14
CA ALA A 19 0.86 13.48 -5.77
C ALA A 19 1.74 12.23 -5.63
N ALA A 20 1.62 11.26 -6.54
CA ALA A 20 2.43 10.04 -6.50
C ALA A 20 3.94 10.33 -6.58
N LYS A 21 4.35 11.26 -7.47
CA LYS A 21 5.74 11.69 -7.62
C LYS A 21 6.24 12.44 -6.39
N GLN A 22 5.45 13.38 -5.87
CA GLN A 22 5.81 14.15 -4.67
C GLN A 22 5.99 13.25 -3.45
N VAL A 23 5.05 12.33 -3.24
CA VAL A 23 5.10 11.38 -2.13
C VAL A 23 6.34 10.49 -2.25
N PHE A 24 6.63 9.96 -3.44
CA PHE A 24 7.84 9.16 -3.68
C PHE A 24 9.10 9.93 -3.30
N TRP A 25 9.34 11.11 -3.91
CA TRP A 25 10.57 11.86 -3.67
C TRP A 25 10.70 12.37 -2.24
N ARG A 26 9.60 12.82 -1.63
CA ARG A 26 9.61 13.27 -0.23
C ARG A 26 9.94 12.11 0.70
N ILE A 27 9.28 10.96 0.56
CA ILE A 27 9.55 9.79 1.40
C ILE A 27 11.01 9.34 1.21
N THR A 28 11.47 9.16 -0.02
CA THR A 28 12.85 8.73 -0.29
C THR A 28 13.87 9.70 0.31
N LEU A 29 13.71 11.00 0.09
CA LEU A 29 14.63 12.01 0.61
C LEU A 29 14.66 12.01 2.14
N PHE A 30 13.49 12.08 2.78
CA PHE A 30 13.43 12.11 4.24
C PHE A 30 13.91 10.80 4.85
N TYR A 31 13.57 9.64 4.28
CA TYR A 31 14.02 8.35 4.81
C TYR A 31 15.53 8.20 4.68
N VAL A 32 16.10 8.46 3.50
CA VAL A 32 17.55 8.30 3.26
C VAL A 32 18.34 9.26 4.15
N ILE A 33 17.95 10.54 4.21
CA ILE A 33 18.66 11.53 5.04
C ILE A 33 18.52 11.20 6.51
N CYS A 34 17.31 10.92 7.00
CA CYS A 34 17.09 10.64 8.42
C CYS A 34 17.80 9.35 8.85
N LEU A 35 17.74 8.27 8.05
CA LEU A 35 18.46 7.02 8.35
C LEU A 35 19.97 7.20 8.28
N PHE A 36 20.49 8.00 7.34
CA PHE A 36 21.90 8.34 7.27
C PHE A 36 22.35 9.08 8.53
N LEU A 37 21.61 10.11 8.96
CA LEU A 37 21.93 10.86 10.18
C LEU A 37 21.86 9.98 11.43
N VAL A 38 20.83 9.14 11.56
CA VAL A 38 20.70 8.18 12.66
C VAL A 38 21.86 7.19 12.67
N GLY A 39 22.26 6.67 11.52
CA GLY A 39 23.39 5.74 11.40
C GLY A 39 24.74 6.35 11.80
N LEU A 40 24.88 7.68 11.71
CA LEU A 40 26.05 8.40 12.22
C LEU A 40 25.99 8.66 13.73
N LEU A 41 24.79 8.75 14.30
CA LEU A 41 24.56 9.14 15.70
C LEU A 41 24.40 7.96 16.65
N VAL A 42 23.94 6.80 16.16
CA VAL A 42 23.66 5.61 16.97
C VAL A 42 24.46 4.42 16.43
N PRO A 43 25.36 3.83 17.24
CA PRO A 43 26.07 2.62 16.85
C PRO A 43 25.10 1.47 16.59
N TYR A 44 25.30 0.69 15.53
CA TYR A 44 24.47 -0.49 15.22
C TYR A 44 24.52 -1.58 16.32
N SER A 45 25.54 -1.53 17.19
CA SER A 45 25.73 -2.43 18.33
C SER A 45 25.07 -1.92 19.63
N ASP A 46 24.31 -0.82 19.59
CA ASP A 46 23.65 -0.29 20.78
C ASP A 46 22.60 -1.30 21.29
N LYS A 47 22.71 -1.71 22.56
CA LYS A 47 21.83 -2.71 23.16
C LYS A 47 20.37 -2.26 23.23
N ARG A 48 20.09 -0.96 23.15
CA ARG A 48 18.71 -0.44 23.10
C ARG A 48 18.05 -0.63 21.73
N LEU A 49 18.83 -0.95 20.70
CA LEU A 49 18.32 -1.35 19.38
C LEU A 49 18.04 -2.86 19.32
N ILE A 50 18.75 -3.65 20.15
CA ILE A 50 18.79 -5.12 20.07
C ILE A 50 17.99 -5.69 21.25
N GLY A 51 16.79 -6.22 20.98
CA GLY A 51 15.98 -6.94 21.97
C GLY A 51 14.84 -6.15 22.59
N SER A 52 14.62 -4.90 22.19
CA SER A 52 13.36 -4.18 22.41
C SER A 52 12.37 -4.58 21.32
N SER A 53 11.16 -4.98 21.71
CA SER A 53 10.04 -5.10 20.78
C SER A 53 9.90 -3.79 20.00
N SER A 54 9.60 -3.88 18.70
CA SER A 54 9.28 -2.73 17.82
C SER A 54 8.07 -1.91 18.29
N VAL A 55 7.44 -2.32 19.39
CA VAL A 55 6.35 -1.68 20.12
C VAL A 55 6.86 -0.54 21.02
N ASP A 56 8.08 -0.64 21.54
CA ASP A 56 8.58 0.37 22.48
C ASP A 56 9.09 1.62 21.74
N ALA A 57 8.32 2.72 21.82
CA ALA A 57 8.73 4.01 21.29
C ALA A 57 10.07 4.50 21.88
N ALA A 58 10.44 4.06 23.08
CA ALA A 58 11.74 4.38 23.70
C ALA A 58 12.93 3.70 23.01
N ALA A 59 12.70 2.64 22.24
CA ALA A 59 13.70 1.97 21.41
C ALA A 59 13.91 2.63 20.03
N SER A 60 13.13 3.67 19.72
CA SER A 60 13.29 4.43 18.47
C SER A 60 14.73 4.99 18.36
N PRO A 61 15.45 4.71 17.25
CA PRO A 61 16.80 5.22 17.03
C PRO A 61 16.90 6.76 17.12
N PHE A 62 15.83 7.47 16.74
CA PHE A 62 15.74 8.93 16.87
C PHE A 62 15.72 9.37 18.33
N VAL A 63 14.96 8.66 19.17
CA VAL A 63 14.89 8.92 20.62
C VAL A 63 16.22 8.57 21.28
N ILE A 64 16.86 7.47 20.88
CA ILE A 64 18.17 7.04 21.38
C ILE A 64 19.24 8.10 21.06
N ALA A 65 19.30 8.59 19.82
CA ALA A 65 20.26 9.61 19.40
C ALA A 65 20.19 10.87 20.29
N ILE A 66 18.96 11.30 20.62
CA ILE A 66 18.71 12.50 21.41
C ILE A 66 19.02 12.30 22.88
N LYS A 67 18.66 11.12 23.43
CA LYS A 67 19.03 10.76 24.80
C LYS A 67 20.56 10.67 24.95
N ASN A 68 21.28 10.14 23.96
CA ASN A 68 22.74 10.06 23.97
C ASN A 68 23.41 11.43 24.01
N GLN A 69 22.78 12.44 23.41
CA GLN A 69 23.23 13.85 23.43
C GLN A 69 22.81 14.60 24.71
N GLY A 70 22.07 13.98 25.63
CA GLY A 70 21.66 14.60 26.89
C GLY A 70 20.63 15.73 26.75
N ILE A 71 19.93 15.83 25.61
CA ILE A 71 18.92 16.88 25.38
C ILE A 71 17.64 16.52 26.12
N SER A 72 17.29 17.30 27.14
CA SER A 72 16.07 17.13 27.91
C SER A 72 14.83 17.68 27.18
N GLY A 73 13.65 17.10 27.44
CA GLY A 73 12.36 17.52 26.87
C GLY A 73 12.10 17.08 25.42
N LEU A 74 13.12 17.05 24.56
CA LEU A 74 12.98 16.66 23.15
C LEU A 74 12.50 15.21 22.93
N PRO A 75 12.88 14.19 23.74
CA PRO A 75 12.32 12.85 23.63
C PRO A 75 10.78 12.80 23.76
N THR A 76 10.21 13.57 24.68
CA THR A 76 8.76 13.62 24.90
C THR A 76 8.04 14.22 23.71
N VAL A 77 8.60 15.28 23.12
CA VAL A 77 8.04 15.91 21.91
C VAL A 77 7.98 14.91 20.76
N ILE A 78 9.05 14.15 20.54
CA ILE A 78 9.11 13.13 19.49
C ILE A 78 8.07 12.04 19.72
N ASN A 79 7.91 11.56 20.96
CA ASN A 79 6.89 10.57 21.28
C ASN A 79 5.47 11.10 21.00
N VAL A 80 5.17 12.36 21.33
CA VAL A 80 3.88 12.98 21.00
C VAL A 80 3.66 13.05 19.49
N VAL A 81 4.69 13.42 18.72
CA VAL A 81 4.62 13.45 17.25
C VAL A 81 4.38 12.05 16.67
N ILE A 82 5.05 11.03 17.20
CA ILE A 82 4.84 9.63 16.80
C ILE A 82 3.38 9.22 17.07
N LEU A 83 2.84 9.55 18.25
CA LEU A 83 1.45 9.22 18.60
C LEU A 83 0.44 9.87 17.63
N ILE A 84 0.64 11.15 17.30
CA ILE A 84 -0.20 11.85 16.31
C ILE A 84 -0.08 11.19 14.93
N ALA A 85 1.12 10.80 14.52
CA ALA A 85 1.36 10.15 13.24
C ALA A 85 0.67 8.78 13.17
N VAL A 86 0.79 7.95 14.21
CA VAL A 86 0.15 6.62 14.29
C VAL A 86 -1.37 6.76 14.28
N LEU A 87 -1.94 7.73 15.02
CA LEU A 87 -3.38 7.99 15.01
C LEU A 87 -3.89 8.39 13.62
N SER A 88 -3.13 9.23 12.90
CA SER A 88 -3.44 9.61 11.52
C SER A 88 -3.44 8.40 10.58
N VAL A 89 -2.42 7.54 10.66
CA VAL A 89 -2.32 6.34 9.82
C VAL A 89 -3.49 5.38 10.12
N GLY A 90 -3.80 5.13 11.39
CA GLY A 90 -4.93 4.27 11.78
C GLY A 90 -6.28 4.77 11.24
N ASN A 91 -6.52 6.08 11.26
CA ASN A 91 -7.74 6.65 10.68
C ASN A 91 -7.80 6.46 9.15
N SER A 92 -6.67 6.66 8.46
CA SER A 92 -6.55 6.43 7.02
C SER A 92 -6.73 4.96 6.63
N ASP A 93 -6.26 4.02 7.46
CA ASP A 93 -6.40 2.58 7.20
C ASP A 93 -7.84 2.11 7.37
N ILE A 94 -8.58 2.61 8.37
CA ILE A 94 -10.02 2.34 8.50
C ILE A 94 -10.79 2.91 7.30
N TYR A 95 -10.45 4.11 6.86
CA TYR A 95 -11.03 4.73 5.66
C TYR A 95 -10.80 3.86 4.41
N ALA A 96 -9.57 3.36 4.22
CA ALA A 96 -9.18 2.54 3.09
C ALA A 96 -9.83 1.15 3.10
N ALA A 97 -9.78 0.46 4.24
CA ALA A 97 -10.30 -0.90 4.38
C ALA A 97 -11.83 -0.93 4.22
N SER A 98 -12.54 0.00 4.87
CA SER A 98 -14.00 0.04 4.82
C SER A 98 -14.55 0.29 3.41
N ARG A 99 -13.93 1.19 2.63
CA ARG A 99 -14.27 1.45 1.23
C ARG A 99 -13.95 0.27 0.31
N SER A 100 -12.83 -0.39 0.54
CA SER A 100 -12.45 -1.57 -0.23
C SER A 100 -13.46 -2.71 -0.01
N LEU A 101 -13.88 -2.93 1.24
CA LEU A 101 -14.92 -3.92 1.58
C LEU A 101 -16.28 -3.56 0.95
N SER A 102 -16.70 -2.30 1.02
CA SER A 102 -17.98 -1.90 0.41
C SER A 102 -17.96 -2.00 -1.12
N ALA A 103 -16.84 -1.66 -1.76
CA ALA A 103 -16.69 -1.82 -3.21
C ALA A 103 -16.72 -3.29 -3.64
N LEU A 104 -16.09 -4.18 -2.87
CA LEU A 104 -16.18 -5.62 -3.09
C LEU A 104 -17.62 -6.12 -2.91
N ALA A 105 -18.36 -5.61 -1.93
CA ALA A 105 -19.76 -5.98 -1.70
C ALA A 105 -20.69 -5.50 -2.82
N ASP A 106 -20.48 -4.30 -3.34
CA ASP A 106 -21.24 -3.72 -4.45
C ASP A 106 -21.05 -4.51 -5.75
N GLN A 107 -19.81 -4.95 -6.02
CA GLN A 107 -19.49 -5.88 -7.11
C GLN A 107 -19.97 -7.32 -6.85
N GLY A 108 -20.63 -7.55 -5.71
CA GLY A 108 -21.16 -8.85 -5.31
C GLY A 108 -20.11 -9.83 -4.78
N PHE A 109 -18.84 -9.45 -4.61
CA PHE A 109 -17.80 -10.33 -4.06
C PHE A 109 -17.92 -10.58 -2.55
N LEU A 110 -18.73 -9.79 -1.83
CA LEU A 110 -19.06 -9.92 -0.41
C LEU A 110 -20.59 -9.84 -0.16
N PRO A 111 -21.09 -10.27 1.02
CA PRO A 111 -22.50 -10.18 1.35
C PRO A 111 -23.04 -8.74 1.24
N LYS A 112 -24.29 -8.59 0.79
CA LYS A 112 -24.91 -7.27 0.54
C LYS A 112 -24.94 -6.35 1.77
N CYS A 113 -24.83 -6.87 2.99
CA CYS A 113 -24.75 -6.05 4.19
C CYS A 113 -23.52 -5.13 4.19
N PHE A 114 -22.39 -5.55 3.62
CA PHE A 114 -21.17 -4.73 3.50
C PHE A 114 -21.30 -3.61 2.46
N ALA A 115 -22.31 -3.68 1.57
CA ALA A 115 -22.60 -2.63 0.60
C ALA A 115 -23.49 -1.51 1.18
N TYR A 116 -23.90 -1.62 2.45
CA TYR A 116 -24.73 -0.58 3.09
C TYR A 116 -23.95 0.71 3.29
N ILE A 117 -24.46 1.79 2.68
CA ILE A 117 -23.96 3.15 2.83
C ILE A 117 -24.98 3.98 3.63
N ASP A 118 -24.51 4.68 4.67
CA ASP A 118 -25.36 5.56 5.47
C ASP A 118 -25.75 6.86 4.72
N ARG A 119 -26.61 7.68 5.32
CA ARG A 119 -27.06 8.96 4.73
C ARG A 119 -25.94 9.97 4.52
N MET A 120 -24.79 9.80 5.17
CA MET A 120 -23.62 10.67 5.06
C MET A 120 -22.57 10.09 4.10
N GLY A 121 -22.87 9.01 3.38
CA GLY A 121 -21.94 8.39 2.42
C GLY A 121 -20.91 7.45 3.05
N ARG A 122 -21.13 6.97 4.27
CA ARG A 122 -20.17 6.14 5.03
C ARG A 122 -20.57 4.67 4.99
N PRO A 123 -19.65 3.73 4.66
CA PRO A 123 -19.92 2.30 4.68
C PRO A 123 -19.93 1.75 6.12
N LEU A 124 -21.02 2.01 6.85
CA LEU A 124 -21.08 1.80 8.31
C LEU A 124 -20.79 0.35 8.74
N VAL A 125 -21.34 -0.63 8.02
CA VAL A 125 -21.13 -2.06 8.34
C VAL A 125 -19.65 -2.43 8.17
N SER A 126 -19.02 -1.97 7.09
CA SER A 126 -17.60 -2.20 6.84
C SER A 126 -16.71 -1.49 7.86
N ILE A 127 -17.08 -0.28 8.30
CA ILE A 127 -16.37 0.44 9.37
C ILE A 127 -16.43 -0.34 10.68
N ILE A 128 -17.63 -0.75 11.11
CA ILE A 128 -17.80 -1.53 12.35
C ILE A 128 -16.99 -2.82 12.28
N PHE A 129 -17.05 -3.53 11.15
CA PHE A 129 -16.27 -4.75 10.95
C PHE A 129 -14.76 -4.50 11.09
N CYS A 130 -14.22 -3.45 10.46
CA CYS A 130 -12.81 -3.09 10.60
C CYS A 130 -12.45 -2.71 12.05
N SER A 131 -13.32 -1.96 12.73
CA SER A 131 -13.13 -1.54 14.12
C SER A 131 -13.14 -2.70 15.11
N ILE A 132 -13.82 -3.81 14.82
CA ILE A 132 -13.76 -5.01 15.64
C ILE A 132 -12.34 -5.60 15.63
N PHE A 133 -11.66 -5.61 14.49
CA PHE A 133 -10.25 -6.04 14.44
C PHE A 133 -9.31 -5.08 15.17
N ALA A 134 -9.65 -3.78 15.22
CA ALA A 134 -8.88 -2.83 16.00
C ALA A 134 -8.92 -3.12 17.51
N LEU A 135 -9.90 -3.90 18.01
CA LEU A 135 -9.94 -4.35 19.41
C LEU A 135 -8.76 -5.27 19.76
N ILE A 136 -8.07 -5.87 18.76
CA ILE A 136 -6.83 -6.61 18.99
C ILE A 136 -5.77 -5.72 19.63
N ALA A 137 -5.84 -4.38 19.47
CA ALA A 137 -4.94 -3.44 20.13
C ALA A 137 -4.96 -3.54 21.67
N PHE A 138 -6.03 -4.07 22.29
CA PHE A 138 -6.06 -4.34 23.74
C PHE A 138 -5.02 -5.38 24.19
N ILE A 139 -4.40 -6.12 23.27
CA ILE A 139 -3.29 -7.02 23.58
C ILE A 139 -2.05 -6.29 24.09
N ALA A 140 -1.98 -4.96 23.95
CA ALA A 140 -0.93 -4.13 24.54
C ALA A 140 -0.85 -4.23 26.07
N GLU A 141 -1.90 -4.71 26.74
CA GLU A 141 -1.87 -4.96 28.20
C GLU A 141 -1.47 -6.42 28.53
N SER A 142 -1.18 -7.25 27.54
CA SER A 142 -0.81 -8.65 27.73
C SER A 142 0.71 -8.82 27.79
N ASP A 143 1.17 -9.81 28.56
CA ASP A 143 2.56 -10.30 28.55
C ASP A 143 3.03 -10.79 27.16
N LYS A 144 2.11 -10.90 26.19
CA LYS A 144 2.33 -11.34 24.81
C LYS A 144 2.24 -10.23 23.77
N GLU A 145 2.29 -8.96 24.18
CA GLU A 145 2.20 -7.81 23.26
C GLU A 145 3.21 -7.86 22.10
N GLY A 146 4.46 -8.23 22.37
CA GLY A 146 5.54 -8.26 21.38
C GLY A 146 5.34 -9.37 20.36
N ASP A 147 4.98 -10.58 20.84
CA ASP A 147 4.69 -11.73 19.99
C ASP A 147 3.55 -11.39 19.03
N VAL A 148 2.41 -10.88 19.55
CA VAL A 148 1.26 -10.54 18.69
C VAL A 148 1.57 -9.40 17.74
N PHE A 149 2.33 -8.39 18.18
CA PHE A 149 2.75 -7.31 17.30
C PHE A 149 3.56 -7.83 16.11
N ASN A 150 4.53 -8.73 16.35
CA ASN A 150 5.35 -9.30 15.29
C ASN A 150 4.51 -10.10 14.30
N TRP A 151 3.55 -10.88 14.79
CA TRP A 151 2.60 -11.60 13.94
C TRP A 151 1.76 -10.65 13.08
N LEU A 152 1.24 -9.55 13.64
CA LEU A 152 0.48 -8.55 12.88
C LEU A 152 1.35 -7.80 11.87
N LEU A 153 2.61 -7.51 12.24
CA LEU A 153 3.58 -6.86 11.37
C LEU A 153 3.93 -7.74 10.17
N ALA A 154 4.27 -9.01 10.41
CA ALA A 154 4.54 -9.99 9.37
C ALA A 154 3.30 -10.19 8.47
N LEU A 155 2.12 -10.29 9.09
CA LEU A 155 0.86 -10.41 8.37
C LEU A 155 0.65 -9.26 7.38
N SER A 156 0.84 -8.02 7.87
CA SER A 156 0.69 -6.80 7.08
C SER A 156 1.73 -6.69 5.95
N GLY A 157 3.00 -6.99 6.25
CA GLY A 157 4.09 -6.95 5.28
C GLY A 157 3.85 -7.89 4.10
N LEU A 158 3.52 -9.15 4.39
CA LEU A 158 3.27 -10.14 3.36
C LEU A 158 1.95 -9.85 2.59
N ALA A 159 0.91 -9.32 3.26
CA ALA A 159 -0.31 -8.88 2.58
C ALA A 159 -0.07 -7.71 1.60
N ALA A 160 0.85 -6.79 1.92
CA ALA A 160 1.27 -5.73 1.02
C ALA A 160 1.90 -6.29 -0.26
N LEU A 161 2.71 -7.35 -0.15
CA LEU A 161 3.30 -8.03 -1.32
C LEU A 161 2.25 -8.60 -2.27
N PHE A 162 1.24 -9.28 -1.74
CA PHE A 162 0.12 -9.76 -2.55
C PHE A 162 -0.66 -8.62 -3.20
N THR A 163 -0.83 -7.50 -2.49
CA THR A 163 -1.50 -6.32 -3.04
C THR A 163 -0.72 -5.75 -4.22
N TRP A 164 0.60 -5.59 -4.10
CA TRP A 164 1.45 -5.10 -5.19
C TRP A 164 1.54 -6.07 -6.38
N ALA A 165 1.66 -7.37 -6.10
CA ALA A 165 1.62 -8.41 -7.13
C ALA A 165 0.28 -8.38 -7.88
N GLY A 166 -0.84 -8.24 -7.14
CA GLY A 166 -2.18 -8.10 -7.70
C GLY A 166 -2.33 -6.87 -8.58
N ILE A 167 -1.87 -5.70 -8.12
CA ILE A 167 -1.89 -4.45 -8.90
C ILE A 167 -1.08 -4.62 -10.20
N CYS A 168 0.12 -5.20 -10.13
CA CYS A 168 0.96 -5.43 -11.31
C CYS A 168 0.29 -6.38 -12.30
N LEU A 169 -0.26 -7.49 -11.82
CA LEU A 169 -0.98 -8.46 -12.65
C LEU A 169 -2.22 -7.84 -13.29
N CYS A 170 -3.02 -7.09 -12.53
CA CYS A 170 -4.19 -6.37 -13.03
C CYS A 170 -3.80 -5.38 -14.13
N HIS A 171 -2.72 -4.61 -13.96
CA HIS A 171 -2.26 -3.69 -15.00
C HIS A 171 -1.79 -4.41 -16.26
N ILE A 172 -1.03 -5.51 -16.14
CA ILE A 172 -0.61 -6.32 -17.30
C ILE A 172 -1.84 -6.85 -18.06
N ARG A 173 -2.84 -7.36 -17.33
CA ARG A 173 -4.08 -7.89 -17.94
C ARG A 173 -4.93 -6.81 -18.57
N PHE A 174 -5.09 -5.67 -17.92
CA PHE A 174 -5.81 -4.50 -18.45
C PHE A 174 -5.22 -4.08 -19.80
N ARG A 175 -3.89 -4.03 -19.91
CA ARG A 175 -3.19 -3.69 -21.15
C ARG A 175 -3.38 -4.75 -22.25
N ARG A 176 -3.49 -6.03 -21.87
CA ARG A 176 -3.83 -7.10 -22.82
C ARG A 176 -5.28 -7.02 -23.30
N ALA A 177 -6.24 -6.66 -22.45
CA ALA A 177 -7.64 -6.45 -22.89
C ALA A 177 -7.78 -5.29 -23.86
N LEU A 178 -7.15 -4.14 -23.55
CA LEU A 178 -7.13 -3.00 -24.47
C LEU A 178 -6.65 -3.41 -25.87
N SER A 179 -5.52 -4.12 -25.93
CA SER A 179 -4.98 -4.61 -27.20
C SER A 179 -5.88 -5.63 -27.89
N ALA A 180 -6.52 -6.55 -27.15
CA ALA A 180 -7.39 -7.58 -27.70
C ALA A 180 -8.71 -6.99 -28.25
N GLN A 181 -9.19 -5.89 -27.66
CA GLN A 181 -10.38 -5.16 -28.11
C GLN A 181 -10.07 -4.06 -29.13
N GLY A 182 -8.85 -4.05 -29.71
CA GLY A 182 -8.45 -3.11 -30.76
C GLY A 182 -8.29 -1.65 -30.28
N ARG A 183 -8.16 -1.40 -28.98
CA ARG A 183 -8.04 -0.06 -28.40
C ARG A 183 -6.60 0.36 -28.18
N SER A 184 -6.31 1.63 -28.48
CA SER A 184 -5.00 2.24 -28.20
C SER A 184 -4.95 2.77 -26.79
N THR A 185 -3.74 2.78 -26.24
CA THR A 185 -3.39 3.40 -24.97
C THR A 185 -3.64 4.91 -24.94
N ASP A 186 -3.78 5.55 -26.11
CA ASP A 186 -4.05 6.98 -26.26
C ASP A 186 -5.39 7.41 -25.68
N GLU A 187 -6.30 6.46 -25.43
CA GLU A 187 -7.57 6.75 -24.75
C GLU A 187 -7.44 6.90 -23.22
N LEU A 188 -6.25 6.61 -22.68
CA LEU A 188 -6.00 6.65 -21.24
C LEU A 188 -5.51 8.04 -20.81
N SER A 189 -6.17 8.61 -19.81
CA SER A 189 -5.77 9.89 -19.20
C SER A 189 -4.37 9.87 -18.60
N PHE A 190 -3.90 8.69 -18.18
CA PHE A 190 -2.56 8.47 -17.65
C PHE A 190 -1.96 7.19 -18.22
N LYS A 191 -0.69 7.26 -18.61
CA LYS A 191 0.12 6.13 -19.05
C LYS A 191 1.28 5.93 -18.08
N SER A 192 1.45 4.71 -17.59
CA SER A 192 2.63 4.34 -16.81
C SER A 192 3.91 4.63 -17.61
N PRO A 193 4.89 5.37 -17.06
CA PRO A 193 6.13 5.71 -17.77
C PRO A 193 6.92 4.49 -18.26
N LEU A 194 6.94 3.42 -17.46
CA LEU A 194 7.61 2.15 -17.79
C LEU A 194 6.67 1.15 -18.48
N GLY A 195 5.42 1.54 -18.71
CA GLY A 195 4.41 0.71 -19.38
C GLY A 195 4.21 -0.65 -18.71
N VAL A 196 4.02 -1.68 -19.55
CA VAL A 196 3.80 -3.07 -19.12
C VAL A 196 5.09 -3.69 -18.57
N TYR A 197 6.25 -3.32 -19.11
CA TYR A 197 7.54 -3.84 -18.66
C TYR A 197 7.81 -3.54 -17.19
N GLY A 198 7.50 -2.32 -16.74
CA GLY A 198 7.60 -1.97 -15.32
C GLY A 198 6.73 -2.85 -14.42
N SER A 199 5.51 -3.18 -14.85
CA SER A 199 4.63 -4.08 -14.09
C SER A 199 5.06 -5.54 -14.15
N MET A 200 5.63 -6.00 -15.26
CA MET A 200 6.22 -7.34 -15.35
C MET A 200 7.40 -7.48 -14.39
N TRP A 201 8.26 -6.47 -14.35
CA TRP A 201 9.39 -6.42 -13.43
C TRP A 201 8.94 -6.35 -11.96
N GLY A 202 7.96 -5.49 -11.64
CA GLY A 202 7.39 -5.41 -10.29
C GLY A 202 6.76 -6.73 -9.84
N PHE A 203 5.99 -7.38 -10.72
CA PHE A 203 5.42 -8.71 -10.42
C PHE A 203 6.51 -9.76 -10.20
N PHE A 204 7.57 -9.76 -11.02
CA PHE A 204 8.70 -10.66 -10.89
C PHE A 204 9.43 -10.47 -9.55
N ILE A 205 9.68 -9.23 -9.12
CA ILE A 205 10.26 -8.92 -7.81
C ILE A 205 9.36 -9.46 -6.70
N CYS A 206 8.05 -9.19 -6.73
CA CYS A 206 7.13 -9.70 -5.71
C CYS A 206 7.15 -11.24 -5.62
N VAL A 207 7.30 -11.94 -6.75
CA VAL A 207 7.42 -13.41 -6.76
C VAL A 207 8.74 -13.87 -6.12
N ILE A 208 9.86 -13.22 -6.45
CA ILE A 208 11.16 -13.52 -5.82
C ILE A 208 11.11 -13.26 -4.32
N GLU A 209 10.51 -12.15 -3.91
CA GLU A 209 10.37 -11.78 -2.50
C GLU A 209 9.51 -12.80 -1.76
N LEU A 210 8.40 -13.25 -2.35
CA LEU A 210 7.57 -14.31 -1.79
C LEU A 210 8.33 -15.64 -1.63
N ILE A 211 9.17 -16.02 -2.61
CA ILE A 211 10.01 -17.22 -2.53
C ILE A 211 11.08 -17.07 -1.45
N SER A 212 11.69 -15.88 -1.35
CA SER A 212 12.71 -15.57 -0.35
C SER A 212 12.12 -15.61 1.05
N GLU A 213 10.94 -15.01 1.24
CA GLU A 213 10.19 -15.02 2.50
C GLU A 213 9.81 -16.44 2.91
N PHE A 214 9.35 -17.27 1.96
CA PHE A 214 9.06 -18.68 2.22
C PHE A 214 10.30 -19.45 2.69
N TYR A 215 11.46 -19.19 2.08
CA TYR A 215 12.72 -19.82 2.47
C TYR A 215 13.14 -19.39 3.89
N VAL A 216 13.08 -18.09 4.20
CA VAL A 216 13.43 -17.56 5.52
C VAL A 216 12.45 -18.06 6.60
N ALA A 217 11.17 -18.20 6.26
CA ALA A 217 10.16 -18.76 7.16
C ALA A 217 10.42 -20.25 7.47
N LEU A 218 10.94 -21.03 6.52
CA LEU A 218 11.30 -22.44 6.73
C LEU A 218 12.65 -22.61 7.44
N PHE A 219 13.63 -21.79 7.08
CA PHE A 219 15.01 -21.85 7.57
C PHE A 219 15.41 -20.49 8.14
N PRO A 220 14.88 -20.15 9.34
CA PRO A 220 15.18 -18.87 9.97
C PRO A 220 16.68 -18.76 10.28
N ILE A 221 17.23 -17.57 10.06
CA ILE A 221 18.67 -17.32 10.25
C ILE A 221 18.97 -17.27 11.75
N GLY A 222 19.79 -18.19 12.25
CA GLY A 222 20.23 -18.20 13.64
C GLY A 222 19.33 -18.99 14.61
N SER A 223 18.29 -19.66 14.13
CA SER A 223 17.44 -20.56 14.92
C SER A 223 17.09 -21.83 14.14
N PRO A 224 16.77 -22.95 14.82
CA PRO A 224 16.31 -24.15 14.13
C PRO A 224 14.92 -23.94 13.52
N PRO A 225 14.58 -24.63 12.41
CA PRO A 225 13.23 -24.62 11.84
C PRO A 225 12.17 -24.98 12.89
N SER A 226 11.17 -24.11 13.05
CA SER A 226 10.01 -24.36 13.91
C SER A 226 8.71 -24.01 13.20
N ALA A 227 7.65 -24.78 13.46
CA ALA A 227 6.34 -24.50 12.87
C ALA A 227 5.81 -23.11 13.29
N GLU A 228 6.10 -22.70 14.53
CA GLU A 228 5.73 -21.38 15.04
C GLU A 228 6.38 -20.26 14.24
N SER A 229 7.70 -20.30 14.02
CA SER A 229 8.43 -19.28 13.24
C SER A 229 7.96 -19.21 11.78
N PHE A 230 7.61 -20.37 11.19
CA PHE A 230 7.06 -20.44 9.85
C PHE A 230 5.70 -19.76 9.77
N PHE A 231 4.78 -20.08 10.68
CA PHE A 231 3.46 -19.47 10.68
C PHE A 231 3.50 -18.01 11.08
N GLU A 232 4.35 -17.60 12.02
CA GLU A 232 4.54 -16.19 12.36
C GLU A 232 4.91 -15.34 11.14
N SER A 233 5.88 -15.79 10.34
CA SER A 233 6.39 -15.03 9.20
C SER A 233 5.51 -15.18 7.95
N TYR A 234 4.87 -16.34 7.75
CA TYR A 234 4.22 -16.70 6.49
C TYR A 234 2.68 -16.83 6.59
N LEU A 235 2.05 -16.39 7.69
CA LEU A 235 0.61 -16.56 7.93
C LEU A 235 -0.29 -15.94 6.85
N SER A 236 0.12 -14.84 6.22
CA SER A 236 -0.73 -14.17 5.23
C SER A 236 -1.02 -15.04 4.02
N PHE A 237 -0.08 -15.92 3.63
CA PHE A 237 -0.27 -16.81 2.48
C PHE A 237 -1.48 -17.75 2.67
N PRO A 238 -1.56 -18.59 3.72
CA PRO A 238 -2.72 -19.44 3.94
C PRO A 238 -3.99 -18.64 4.21
N ILE A 239 -3.92 -17.48 4.86
CA ILE A 239 -5.09 -16.60 5.04
C ILE A 239 -5.63 -16.14 3.68
N ILE A 240 -4.80 -15.57 2.82
CA ILE A 240 -5.21 -15.09 1.49
C ILE A 240 -5.73 -16.24 0.63
N LEU A 241 -5.05 -17.40 0.67
CA LEU A 241 -5.51 -18.60 -0.03
C LEU A 241 -6.88 -19.05 0.48
N SER A 242 -7.09 -19.09 1.80
CA SER A 242 -8.38 -19.45 2.39
C SER A 242 -9.48 -18.47 2.04
N MET A 243 -9.19 -17.16 2.02
CA MET A 243 -10.15 -16.13 1.61
C MET A 243 -10.52 -16.28 0.13
N TYR A 244 -9.54 -16.53 -0.73
CA TYR A 244 -9.77 -16.76 -2.16
C TYR A 244 -10.58 -18.04 -2.42
N LEU A 245 -10.23 -19.16 -1.77
CA LEU A 245 -10.96 -20.42 -1.88
C LEU A 245 -12.37 -20.30 -1.29
N GLY A 246 -12.52 -19.64 -0.14
CA GLY A 246 -13.82 -19.37 0.48
C GLY A 246 -14.72 -18.56 -0.44
N HIS A 247 -14.18 -17.54 -1.10
CA HIS A 247 -14.88 -16.78 -2.13
C HIS A 247 -15.32 -17.66 -3.31
N LYS A 248 -14.42 -18.52 -3.82
CA LYS A 248 -14.72 -19.43 -4.94
C LYS A 248 -15.79 -20.47 -4.60
N ILE A 249 -15.75 -21.02 -3.40
CA ILE A 249 -16.76 -21.95 -2.89
C ILE A 249 -18.12 -21.24 -2.77
N TRP A 250 -18.14 -20.04 -2.20
CA TRP A 250 -19.37 -19.29 -2.01
C TRP A 250 -20.03 -18.88 -3.34
N LYS A 251 -19.25 -18.37 -4.30
CA LYS A 251 -19.75 -17.98 -5.63
C LYS A 251 -19.98 -19.15 -6.57
N ARG A 252 -19.47 -20.34 -6.24
CA ARG A 252 -19.49 -21.54 -7.11
C ARG A 252 -18.96 -21.27 -8.53
N ASN A 253 -18.14 -20.23 -8.70
CA ASN A 253 -17.57 -19.84 -9.99
C ASN A 253 -16.06 -20.07 -9.97
N TRP A 254 -15.64 -21.21 -10.49
CA TRP A 254 -14.25 -21.65 -10.55
C TRP A 254 -13.47 -21.08 -11.74
N LYS A 255 -14.05 -20.15 -12.52
CA LYS A 255 -13.29 -19.42 -13.55
C LYS A 255 -12.23 -18.53 -12.87
N ILE A 256 -10.96 -18.89 -13.02
CA ILE A 256 -9.82 -18.17 -12.43
C ILE A 256 -9.51 -16.91 -13.25
N PHE A 257 -9.61 -16.99 -14.57
CA PHE A 257 -9.30 -15.90 -15.47
C PHE A 257 -10.42 -15.64 -16.49
N ILE A 258 -10.71 -14.36 -16.70
CA ILE A 258 -11.56 -13.87 -17.79
C ILE A 258 -10.67 -13.66 -19.02
N LYS A 259 -11.10 -14.09 -20.21
CA LYS A 259 -10.33 -13.87 -21.44
C LYS A 259 -10.15 -12.37 -21.68
N PRO A 260 -9.03 -11.91 -22.24
CA PRO A 260 -8.80 -10.48 -22.50
C PRO A 260 -9.90 -9.82 -23.34
N GLU A 261 -10.46 -10.55 -24.31
CA GLU A 261 -11.55 -10.08 -25.18
C GLU A 261 -12.86 -9.85 -24.41
N ASP A 262 -13.17 -10.71 -23.44
CA ASP A 262 -14.40 -10.69 -22.65
C ASP A 262 -14.31 -9.77 -21.41
N MET A 263 -13.18 -9.11 -21.19
CA MET A 263 -12.96 -8.31 -19.99
C MET A 263 -13.66 -6.95 -20.10
N ASP A 264 -14.57 -6.68 -19.17
CA ASP A 264 -15.25 -5.38 -19.09
C ASP A 264 -14.28 -4.27 -18.67
N ILE A 265 -14.08 -3.31 -19.56
CA ILE A 265 -13.25 -2.12 -19.35
C ILE A 265 -14.04 -0.81 -19.51
N ASP A 266 -15.37 -0.91 -19.68
CA ASP A 266 -16.25 0.23 -19.97
C ASP A 266 -17.16 0.58 -18.79
N THR A 267 -17.63 -0.42 -18.02
CA THR A 267 -18.53 -0.17 -16.89
C THR A 267 -17.87 0.75 -15.85
N GLY A 268 -18.54 1.86 -15.51
CA GLY A 268 -18.07 2.82 -14.51
C GLY A 268 -16.91 3.71 -14.98
N ARG A 269 -16.51 3.65 -16.26
CA ARG A 269 -15.53 4.56 -16.85
C ARG A 269 -16.12 5.97 -16.91
N ARG A 270 -15.36 6.97 -16.47
CA ARG A 270 -15.72 8.39 -16.69
C ARG A 270 -15.66 8.67 -18.19
N GLU A 271 -16.75 9.15 -18.77
CA GLU A 271 -16.75 9.61 -20.15
C GLU A 271 -15.83 10.83 -20.28
N VAL A 272 -14.86 10.74 -21.19
CA VAL A 272 -13.92 11.81 -21.50
C VAL A 272 -13.95 12.00 -23.00
N ASP A 273 -14.14 13.24 -23.45
CA ASP A 273 -13.95 13.59 -24.85
C ASP A 273 -12.48 13.34 -25.22
N LEU A 274 -12.25 12.33 -26.05
CA LEU A 274 -10.93 11.86 -26.44
C LEU A 274 -10.15 12.91 -27.24
N GLU A 275 -10.85 13.72 -28.05
CA GLU A 275 -10.19 14.75 -28.86
C GLU A 275 -9.81 15.94 -27.99
N LEU A 276 -10.69 16.36 -27.08
CA LEU A 276 -10.36 17.37 -26.08
C LEU A 276 -9.19 16.90 -25.19
N LEU A 277 -9.20 15.65 -24.75
CA LEU A 277 -8.13 15.07 -23.93
C LEU A 277 -6.78 15.12 -24.66
N LYS A 278 -6.75 14.75 -25.95
CA LYS A 278 -5.54 14.80 -26.76
C LYS A 278 -5.03 16.22 -26.93
N GLN A 279 -5.93 17.18 -27.19
CA GLN A 279 -5.61 18.60 -27.29
C GLN A 279 -5.02 19.13 -25.98
N GLU A 280 -5.68 18.88 -24.84
CA GLU A 280 -5.17 19.30 -23.53
C GLU A 280 -3.79 18.72 -23.22
N ILE A 281 -3.54 17.45 -23.56
CA ILE A 281 -2.23 16.81 -23.36
C ILE A 281 -1.16 17.43 -24.27
N ALA A 282 -1.52 17.79 -25.52
CA ALA A 282 -0.61 18.44 -26.45
C ALA A 282 -0.23 19.84 -25.96
N ASP A 283 -1.23 20.66 -25.63
CA ASP A 283 -1.06 22.03 -25.13
C ASP A 283 -0.22 22.05 -23.85
N GLU A 284 -0.44 21.09 -22.94
CA GLU A 284 0.34 20.97 -21.72
C GLU A 284 1.81 20.62 -21.97
N LYS A 285 2.09 19.74 -22.94
CA LYS A 285 3.47 19.39 -23.31
C LYS A 285 4.17 20.59 -23.93
N GLU A 286 3.48 21.36 -24.77
CA GLU A 286 4.03 22.57 -25.37
C GLU A 286 4.29 23.66 -24.32
N ALA A 287 3.29 23.93 -23.47
CA ALA A 287 3.42 24.85 -22.35
C ALA A 287 4.58 24.45 -21.43
N PHE A 288 4.77 23.14 -21.17
CA PHE A 288 5.88 22.64 -20.36
C PHE A 288 7.24 22.83 -21.06
N ARG A 289 7.33 22.63 -22.37
CA ARG A 289 8.55 22.86 -23.16
C ARG A 289 8.98 24.33 -23.17
N MET A 290 8.01 25.26 -23.14
CA MET A 290 8.26 26.70 -23.08
C MET A 290 8.75 27.19 -21.70
N LYS A 291 8.65 26.37 -20.64
CA LYS A 291 9.07 26.78 -19.30
C LYS A 291 10.60 26.75 -19.13
N PRO A 292 11.16 27.61 -18.27
CA PRO A 292 12.58 27.61 -17.93
C PRO A 292 13.08 26.25 -17.45
N TRP A 293 14.37 25.98 -17.62
CA TRP A 293 14.99 24.71 -17.22
C TRP A 293 14.80 24.40 -15.73
N TRP A 294 14.91 25.41 -14.84
CA TRP A 294 14.71 25.24 -13.40
C TRP A 294 13.29 24.76 -13.06
N TYR A 295 12.27 25.26 -13.76
CA TYR A 295 10.87 24.87 -13.54
C TYR A 295 10.64 23.43 -14.02
N ARG A 296 11.25 23.07 -15.15
CA ARG A 296 11.18 21.70 -15.70
C ARG A 296 11.85 20.70 -14.74
N THR A 297 13.02 21.04 -14.21
CA THR A 297 13.72 20.22 -13.21
C THR A 297 12.92 20.12 -11.91
N PHE A 298 12.37 21.23 -11.41
CA PHE A 298 11.53 21.22 -10.21
C PHE A 298 10.32 20.29 -10.36
N LYS A 299 9.63 20.34 -11.51
CA LYS A 299 8.45 19.50 -11.83
C LYS A 299 8.79 18.02 -12.11
N ILE A 300 10.08 17.66 -12.16
CA ILE A 300 10.52 16.25 -12.15
C ILE A 300 10.49 15.69 -10.72
N PHE A 301 10.73 16.54 -9.71
CA PHE A 301 10.73 16.17 -8.30
C PHE A 301 9.41 16.47 -7.58
N CYS A 302 8.65 17.47 -8.05
CA CYS A 302 7.34 17.88 -7.53
C CYS A 302 6.24 17.80 -8.60
#